data_AF-X1VWF2-F1
#
_entry.id   AF-X1VWF2-F1
#
_cell.length_a   1.000
_cell.length_b   1.000
_cell.length_c   1.000
_cell.angle_alpha   90.00
_cell.angle_beta   90.00
_cell.angle_gamma   90.00
#
_symmetry.space_group_name_H-M   'P 1'
#
loop_
_entity.id
_entity.type
_entity.pdbx_description
1 polymer ?
#
loop_
_entity_poly.entity_id
_entity_poly.type
_entity_poly.pdbx_seq_one_letter_code
_entity_poly.pdbx_strand_id
1 'polypeptide(L)'
;ARLVEDLSSNNRDLRTYAIKVLSFIKGPKVFDAFKGLVKDEDWIVKLYLIKALQNFENIEKVDMLKELQIDKDIDVREAAIEMLSKSSC
;
A
#
# COMPACT_ATOMS: atom_id res chain seq x y z
N ALA A 1 1.85 -21.28 -2.53
CA ALA A 1 1.87 -19.80 -2.57
C ALA A 1 2.00 -19.30 -1.15
N ARG A 2 3.03 -18.50 -0.86
CA ARG A 2 3.17 -17.79 0.41
C ARG A 2 2.80 -16.34 0.11
N LEU A 3 1.68 -15.86 0.63
CA LEU A 3 1.10 -14.56 0.24
C LEU A 3 2.09 -13.38 0.31
N VAL A 4 3.06 -13.41 1.21
CA VAL A 4 4.11 -12.39 1.30
C VAL A 4 5.08 -12.44 0.11
N GLU A 5 5.40 -13.63 -0.41
CA GLU A 5 6.24 -13.79 -1.60
C GLU A 5 5.52 -13.28 -2.87
N ASP A 6 4.20 -13.45 -2.92
CA ASP A 6 3.37 -12.98 -4.04
C ASP A 6 3.37 -11.45 -4.20
N LEU A 7 3.73 -10.69 -3.15
CA LEU A 7 3.94 -9.23 -3.23
C LEU A 7 5.09 -8.83 -4.16
N SER A 8 6.03 -9.74 -4.45
CA SER A 8 7.15 -9.51 -5.38
C SER A 8 6.96 -10.24 -6.72
N SER A 9 5.75 -10.73 -7.00
CA SER A 9 5.47 -11.44 -8.25
C SER A 9 5.56 -10.51 -9.46
N ASN A 10 6.06 -11.03 -10.58
CA ASN A 10 5.99 -10.33 -11.88
C ASN A 10 4.54 -10.16 -12.37
N ASN A 11 3.59 -10.90 -11.81
CA ASN A 11 2.18 -10.75 -12.13
C ASN A 11 1.52 -9.71 -11.19
N ARG A 12 1.08 -8.58 -11.78
CA ARG A 12 0.34 -7.50 -11.10
C ARG A 12 -0.88 -8.02 -10.32
N ASP A 13 -1.61 -8.98 -10.89
CA ASP A 13 -2.82 -9.53 -10.27
C ASP A 13 -2.49 -10.30 -8.99
N LEU A 14 -1.37 -11.03 -8.98
CA LEU A 14 -0.90 -11.72 -7.79
C LEU A 14 -0.46 -10.72 -6.71
N ARG A 15 0.24 -9.63 -7.10
CA ARG A 15 0.62 -8.58 -6.14
C ARG A 15 -0.62 -7.92 -5.51
N THR A 16 -1.59 -7.50 -6.32
CA THR A 16 -2.82 -6.84 -5.83
C THR A 16 -3.70 -7.79 -5.02
N TYR A 17 -3.80 -9.07 -5.41
CA TYR A 17 -4.50 -10.10 -4.65
C TYR A 17 -3.83 -10.32 -3.28
N ALA A 18 -2.50 -10.44 -3.24
CA ALA A 18 -1.74 -10.59 -2.02
C ALA A 18 -1.93 -9.38 -1.09
N ILE A 19 -1.86 -8.15 -1.59
CA ILE A 19 -2.15 -6.93 -0.82
C ILE A 19 -3.54 -7.01 -0.21
N LYS A 20 -4.56 -7.34 -1.01
CA LYS A 20 -5.94 -7.42 -0.55
C LYS A 20 -6.08 -8.40 0.60
N VAL A 21 -5.63 -9.64 0.43
CA VAL A 21 -5.74 -10.69 1.46
C VAL A 21 -4.94 -10.33 2.72
N LEU A 22 -3.70 -9.89 2.55
CA LEU A 22 -2.83 -9.53 3.67
C LEU A 22 -3.36 -8.32 4.45
N SER A 23 -4.06 -7.39 3.80
CA SER A 23 -4.69 -6.24 4.48
C SER A 23 -5.79 -6.62 5.48
N PHE A 24 -6.42 -7.79 5.31
CA PHE A 24 -7.38 -8.33 6.27
C PHE A 24 -6.70 -9.10 7.41
N ILE A 25 -5.57 -9.75 7.11
CA ILE A 25 -4.77 -10.47 8.11
C ILE A 25 -4.08 -9.50 9.07
N LYS A 26 -3.57 -8.38 8.53
CA LYS A 26 -2.85 -7.32 9.28
C LYS A 26 -1.61 -7.86 10.03
N GLY A 27 -1.07 -7.03 10.92
CA GLY A 27 0.03 -7.35 11.81
C GLY A 27 1.37 -6.78 11.37
N PRO A 28 2.35 -6.69 12.28
CA PRO A 28 3.63 -6.02 12.03
C PRO A 28 4.38 -6.57 10.81
N LYS A 29 4.44 -7.91 10.67
CA LYS A 29 5.13 -8.55 9.53
C LYS A 29 4.50 -8.21 8.18
N VAL A 30 3.18 -8.08 8.13
CA VAL A 30 2.46 -7.67 6.91
C VAL A 30 2.74 -6.21 6.61
N PHE A 31 2.66 -5.37 7.64
CA PHE A 31 2.94 -3.94 7.50
C PHE A 31 4.37 -3.70 6.99
N ASP A 32 5.35 -4.42 7.53
CA ASP A 32 6.74 -4.33 7.07
C ASP A 32 6.89 -4.80 5.61
N ALA A 33 6.18 -5.86 5.21
CA ALA A 33 6.20 -6.33 3.82
C ALA A 33 5.59 -5.29 2.84
N PHE A 34 4.64 -4.49 3.30
CA PHE A 34 4.02 -3.43 2.49
C PHE A 34 4.93 -2.22 2.25
N LYS A 35 5.94 -1.98 3.09
CA LYS A 35 6.87 -0.83 2.95
C LYS A 35 7.52 -0.77 1.57
N GLY A 36 7.91 -1.92 1.00
CA GLY A 36 8.53 -1.98 -0.32
C GLY A 36 7.60 -1.59 -1.49
N LEU A 37 6.29 -1.75 -1.32
CA LEU A 37 5.31 -1.52 -2.38
C LEU A 37 5.08 -0.04 -2.68
N VAL A 38 5.57 0.86 -1.82
CA VAL A 38 5.59 2.32 -2.08
C VAL A 38 6.37 2.64 -3.37
N LYS A 39 7.33 1.78 -3.74
CA LYS A 39 8.15 1.92 -4.95
C LYS A 39 7.74 0.97 -6.07
N ASP A 40 6.59 0.31 -5.97
CA ASP A 40 6.11 -0.55 -7.05
C ASP A 40 5.97 0.26 -8.35
N GLU A 41 6.42 -0.34 -9.45
CA GLU A 41 6.39 0.29 -10.77
C GLU A 41 4.95 0.52 -11.26
N ASP A 42 4.02 -0.30 -10.77
CA ASP A 42 2.64 -0.31 -11.19
C ASP A 42 1.76 0.57 -10.30
N TRP A 43 1.15 1.58 -10.89
CA TRP A 43 0.29 2.52 -10.17
C TRP A 43 -0.93 1.84 -9.54
N ILE A 44 -1.46 0.76 -10.13
CA ILE A 44 -2.59 0.02 -9.55
C ILE A 44 -2.16 -0.66 -8.25
N VAL A 45 -0.96 -1.23 -8.21
CA VAL A 45 -0.43 -1.86 -7.00
C VAL A 45 -0.28 -0.82 -5.89
N LYS A 46 0.24 0.37 -6.20
CA LYS A 46 0.34 1.49 -5.26
C LYS A 46 -1.03 1.97 -4.76
N LEU A 47 -2.05 2.03 -5.62
CA LEU A 47 -3.42 2.35 -5.18
C LEU A 47 -4.00 1.29 -4.23
N TYR A 48 -3.76 0.00 -4.51
CA TYR A 48 -4.17 -1.08 -3.62
C TYR A 48 -3.45 -1.00 -2.28
N LEU A 49 -2.17 -0.64 -2.28
CA LEU A 49 -1.42 -0.37 -1.06
C LEU A 49 -2.08 0.74 -0.24
N ILE A 50 -2.40 1.90 -0.84
CA ILE A 50 -3.05 3.02 -0.13
C ILE A 50 -4.37 2.56 0.50
N LYS A 51 -5.22 1.86 -0.25
CA LYS A 51 -6.48 1.29 0.27
C LYS A 51 -6.23 0.31 1.42
N ALA A 52 -5.21 -0.54 1.31
CA ALA A 52 -4.86 -1.50 2.35
C ALA A 52 -4.35 -0.82 3.63
N LEU A 53 -3.60 0.28 3.53
CA LEU A 53 -3.09 1.03 4.68
C LEU A 53 -4.22 1.60 5.57
N GLN A 54 -5.44 1.76 5.04
CA GLN A 54 -6.62 2.15 5.85
C GLN A 54 -6.93 1.15 6.95
N ASN A 55 -6.56 -0.12 6.76
CA ASN A 55 -6.79 -1.18 7.72
C ASN A 55 -5.76 -1.22 8.87
N PHE A 56 -4.72 -0.40 8.82
CA PHE A 56 -3.63 -0.37 9.80
C PHE A 56 -3.69 0.90 10.66
N GLU A 57 -3.44 0.76 11.96
CA GLU A 57 -3.38 1.88 12.91
C GLU A 57 -1.95 2.39 13.12
N ASN A 58 -0.96 1.78 12.45
CA ASN A 58 0.45 2.14 12.55
C ASN A 58 0.70 3.59 12.13
N ILE A 59 1.28 4.41 13.01
CA ILE A 59 1.64 5.80 12.71
C ILE A 59 2.62 5.91 11.53
N GLU A 60 3.50 4.92 11.36
CA GLU A 60 4.45 4.82 10.23
C GLU A 60 3.76 4.79 8.86
N LYS A 61 2.46 4.47 8.77
CA LYS A 61 1.71 4.53 7.50
C LYS A 61 1.69 5.96 6.92
N VAL A 62 1.79 6.98 7.79
CA VAL A 62 1.82 8.38 7.38
C VAL A 62 3.04 8.68 6.51
N ASP A 63 4.20 8.09 6.82
CA ASP A 63 5.41 8.32 6.03
C ASP A 63 5.33 7.65 4.66
N MET A 64 4.77 6.43 4.60
CA MET A 64 4.45 5.77 3.33
C MET A 64 3.51 6.61 2.47
N LEU A 65 2.47 7.19 3.07
CA LEU A 65 1.51 8.04 2.34
C LEU A 65 2.16 9.36 1.89
N LYS A 66 3.05 9.96 2.68
CA LYS A 66 3.80 11.15 2.27
C LYS A 66 4.72 10.89 1.08
N GLU A 67 5.25 9.68 0.94
CA GLU A 67 5.99 9.31 -0.26
C GLU A 67 5.06 9.14 -1.48
N LEU A 68 3.88 8.53 -1.29
CA LEU A 68 2.92 8.30 -2.36
C LEU A 68 2.20 9.59 -2.82
N GLN A 69 2.09 10.61 -1.96
CA GLN A 69 1.46 11.90 -2.32
C GLN A 69 2.24 12.67 -3.41
N ILE A 70 3.52 12.34 -3.62
CA ILE A 70 4.38 12.94 -4.64
C ILE A 70 4.69 11.95 -5.79
N ASP A 71 3.92 10.85 -5.91
CA ASP A 71 4.09 9.88 -6.98
C ASP A 71 3.94 10.52 -8.36
N LYS A 72 4.56 9.93 -9.39
CA LYS A 72 4.41 10.41 -10.78
C LYS A 72 2.98 10.24 -11.30
N ASP A 73 2.28 9.22 -10.82
CA ASP A 73 0.91 8.90 -11.22
C ASP A 73 -0.10 9.76 -10.45
N ILE A 74 -1.05 10.38 -11.18
CA ILE A 74 -2.00 11.31 -10.58
C ILE A 74 -2.98 10.64 -9.63
N ASP A 75 -3.45 9.45 -9.96
CA ASP A 75 -4.43 8.72 -9.14
C ASP A 75 -3.79 8.31 -7.81
N VAL A 76 -2.52 7.89 -7.85
CA VAL A 76 -1.75 7.56 -6.64
C VAL A 76 -1.58 8.78 -5.74
N ARG A 77 -1.22 9.94 -6.31
CA ARG A 77 -1.07 11.18 -5.53
C ARG A 77 -2.37 11.57 -4.85
N GLU A 78 -3.46 11.64 -5.61
CA GLU A 78 -4.75 12.08 -5.10
C GLU A 78 -5.27 11.16 -3.99
N ALA A 79 -5.16 9.84 -4.18
CA ALA A 79 -5.55 8.86 -3.18
C ALA A 79 -4.72 9.00 -1.87
N ALA A 80 -3.42 9.26 -1.98
CA ALA A 80 -2.57 9.45 -0.81
C ALA A 80 -2.90 10.75 -0.05
N ILE A 81 -3.11 11.87 -0.78
CA ILE A 81 -3.52 13.16 -0.21
C ILE A 81 -4.87 13.02 0.51
N GLU A 82 -5.84 12.36 -0.12
CA GLU A 82 -7.16 12.12 0.47
C GLU A 82 -7.06 11.28 1.76
N MET A 83 -6.20 10.28 1.78
CA MET A 83 -6.00 9.46 2.98
C MET A 83 -5.29 10.22 4.11
N LEU A 84 -4.30 11.06 3.77
CA LEU A 84 -3.60 11.92 4.73
C LEU A 84 -4.54 12.96 5.35
N SER A 85 -5.41 13.59 4.56
CA SER A 85 -6.36 14.57 5.08
C SER A 85 -7.37 13.94 6.04
N LYS A 86 -7.82 12.70 5.77
CA LYS A 86 -8.66 11.92 6.70
C LYS A 86 -7.95 11.52 7.99
N SER A 87 -6.63 11.32 7.94
CA SER A 87 -5.82 10.92 9.09
C SER A 87 -5.41 12.10 9.99
N SER A 88 -5.71 13.33 9.57
CA SER A 88 -5.32 14.58 10.23
C SER A 88 -6.44 15.20 11.11
N CYS A 89 -7.55 14.47 11.30
CA CYS A 89 -8.69 14.86 12.14
C CYS A 89 -8.81 13.95 13.37
#